data_AF-A0A3D9I0N8-F1
#
_entry.id   AF-A0A3D9I0N8-F1
#
_cell.length_a   1.000
_cell.length_b   1.000
_cell.length_c   1.000
_cell.angle_alpha   90.00
_cell.angle_beta   90.00
_cell.angle_gamma   90.00
#
_symmetry.space_group_name_H-M   'P 1'
#
loop_
_entity.id
_entity.type
_entity.pdbx_description
1 polymer ?
#
loop_
_entity_poly.entity_id
_entity_poly.type
_entity_poly.pdbx_seq_one_letter_code
_entity_poly.pdbx_strand_id
1 'polypeptide(L)'
;MRTNLRKYTLSLLLIVCLAVFTTGCIPVPSGTVPFTDIGVTKTNLIVQNRSGDVRYDVKITVDDKYNYVVDVLSLGRSSFPLSEFVDDQGNRYAPGFLKVRNVTVYIADENEGTEYYRW
;
A
#
# COMPACT_ATOMS: atom_id res chain seq x y z
N MET A 1 -36.78 22.90 -47.35
CA MET A 1 -37.01 21.67 -46.56
C MET A 1 -35.90 21.59 -45.52
N ARG A 2 -36.24 21.90 -44.26
CA ARG A 2 -35.32 22.08 -43.13
C ARG A 2 -35.15 20.76 -42.38
N THR A 3 -34.00 20.64 -41.72
CA THR A 3 -33.68 19.82 -40.53
C THR A 3 -33.72 18.30 -40.66
N ASN A 4 -32.57 17.65 -40.38
CA ASN A 4 -32.43 16.53 -39.42
C ASN A 4 -31.09 15.76 -39.53
N LEU A 5 -30.10 16.22 -40.31
CA LEU A 5 -28.84 15.46 -40.47
C LEU A 5 -27.73 15.78 -39.45
N ARG A 6 -28.04 16.47 -38.34
CA ARG A 6 -27.04 16.95 -37.35
C ARG A 6 -27.19 16.37 -35.94
N LYS A 7 -28.23 15.56 -35.69
CA LYS A 7 -28.56 15.09 -34.32
C LYS A 7 -28.02 13.69 -33.99
N TYR A 8 -27.65 12.88 -34.98
CA TYR A 8 -27.25 11.48 -34.73
C TYR A 8 -25.75 11.27 -34.54
N THR A 9 -24.91 12.18 -35.04
CA THR A 9 -23.44 12.07 -34.94
C THR A 9 -22.90 12.45 -33.57
N LEU A 10 -23.60 13.31 -32.81
CA LEU A 10 -23.17 13.70 -31.46
C LEU A 10 -23.45 12.60 -30.42
N SER A 11 -24.48 11.78 -30.65
CA SER A 11 -24.92 10.77 -29.68
C SER A 11 -24.03 9.53 -29.67
N LEU A 12 -23.35 9.23 -30.79
CA LEU A 12 -22.52 8.04 -30.93
C LEU A 12 -21.13 8.23 -30.28
N LEU A 13 -20.59 9.46 -30.30
CA LEU A 13 -19.30 9.77 -29.68
C LEU A 13 -19.33 9.70 -28.13
N LEU A 14 -20.49 10.03 -27.54
CA LEU A 14 -20.68 10.04 -26.09
C LEU A 14 -20.67 8.62 -25.48
N ILE A 15 -21.14 7.62 -26.23
CA ILE A 15 -21.21 6.22 -25.78
C ILE A 15 -19.83 5.57 -25.79
N VAL A 16 -18.96 5.96 -26.73
CA VAL A 16 -17.60 5.42 -26.85
C VAL A 16 -16.70 5.92 -25.70
N CYS A 17 -16.88 7.14 -25.20
CA CYS A 17 -16.12 7.64 -24.04
C CYS A 17 -16.50 6.98 -22.71
N LEU A 18 -17.75 6.55 -22.52
CA LEU A 18 -18.16 5.88 -21.26
C LEU A 18 -17.62 4.45 -21.13
N ALA A 19 -17.31 3.78 -22.24
CA ALA A 19 -16.83 2.40 -22.23
C ALA A 19 -15.34 2.27 -21.82
N VAL A 20 -14.57 3.37 -21.80
CA VAL A 20 -13.13 3.32 -21.48
C VAL A 20 -12.85 3.35 -19.97
N PHE A 21 -13.84 3.69 -19.14
CA PHE A 21 -13.66 3.78 -17.68
C PHE A 21 -14.02 2.50 -16.92
N THR A 22 -14.52 1.46 -17.59
CA THR A 22 -14.98 0.23 -16.90
C THR A 22 -13.95 -0.89 -16.85
N THR A 23 -12.79 -0.73 -17.49
CA THR A 23 -11.65 -1.67 -17.37
C THR A 23 -10.60 -1.13 -16.41
N GLY A 24 -11.04 -0.61 -15.26
CA GLY A 24 -10.16 -0.58 -14.09
C GLY A 24 -10.11 -1.99 -13.53
N CYS A 25 -9.12 -2.81 -13.93
CA CYS A 25 -8.71 -3.91 -13.08
C CYS A 25 -8.21 -3.28 -11.78
N ILE A 26 -9.11 -3.08 -10.82
CA ILE A 26 -8.72 -2.93 -9.43
C ILE A 26 -8.25 -4.34 -9.08
N PRO A 27 -6.94 -4.57 -8.90
CA PRO A 27 -6.48 -5.87 -8.44
C PRO A 27 -7.29 -6.16 -7.18
N VAL A 28 -8.07 -7.26 -7.22
CA VAL A 28 -8.69 -7.79 -6.01
C VAL A 28 -7.53 -7.94 -5.02
N PRO A 29 -7.58 -7.31 -3.84
CA PRO A 29 -6.52 -7.49 -2.86
C PRO A 29 -6.44 -8.98 -2.55
N SER A 30 -5.44 -9.64 -3.12
CA SER A 30 -5.14 -11.04 -2.88
C SER A 30 -4.45 -11.08 -1.53
N GLY A 31 -5.24 -11.20 -0.46
CA GLY A 31 -4.73 -11.22 0.88
C GLY A 31 -5.76 -11.77 1.84
N THR A 32 -5.55 -13.01 2.26
CA THR A 32 -5.84 -13.53 3.60
C THR A 32 -5.89 -12.40 4.63
N VAL A 33 -6.85 -12.44 5.57
CA VAL A 33 -6.94 -11.50 6.71
C VAL A 33 -5.53 -11.06 7.11
N PRO A 34 -5.19 -9.76 7.01
CA PRO A 34 -3.81 -9.36 7.06
C PRO A 34 -3.21 -9.89 8.36
N PHE A 35 -2.13 -10.65 8.24
CA PHE A 35 -1.40 -11.19 9.39
C PHE A 35 -0.80 -10.08 10.27
N THR A 36 -1.02 -8.83 9.90
CA THR A 36 -0.51 -7.65 10.56
C THR A 36 -1.58 -6.55 10.57
N ASP A 37 -1.88 -5.98 11.74
CA ASP A 37 -2.55 -4.67 11.77
C ASP A 37 -1.52 -3.56 11.92
N ILE A 38 -1.78 -2.42 11.30
CA ILE A 38 -0.95 -1.23 11.42
C ILE A 38 -1.67 -0.13 12.20
N GLY A 39 -0.95 0.44 13.16
CA GLY A 39 -1.30 1.70 13.81
C GLY A 39 -0.19 2.72 13.59
N VAL A 40 -0.55 3.99 13.46
CA VAL A 40 0.45 5.07 13.32
C VAL A 40 0.23 6.11 14.40
N THR A 41 1.32 6.50 15.06
CA THR A 41 1.36 7.64 15.98
C THR A 41 2.21 8.77 15.36
N LYS A 42 2.41 9.87 16.09
CA LYS A 42 3.26 10.96 15.61
C LYS A 42 4.72 10.54 15.39
N THR A 43 5.20 9.55 16.13
CA THR A 43 6.63 9.19 16.19
C THR A 43 6.90 7.71 15.95
N ASN A 44 5.88 6.86 15.98
CA ASN A 44 6.04 5.42 15.86
C ASN A 44 5.05 4.81 14.88
N LEU A 45 5.52 3.79 14.17
CA LEU A 45 4.71 2.79 13.50
C LEU A 45 4.46 1.62 14.46
N ILE A 46 3.21 1.24 14.65
CA ILE A 46 2.79 0.11 15.46
C ILE A 46 2.42 -1.02 14.51
N VAL A 47 3.03 -2.18 14.72
CA VAL A 47 2.83 -3.39 13.91
C VAL A 47 2.32 -4.49 14.82
N GLN A 48 1.14 -5.01 14.53
CA GLN A 48 0.50 -6.08 15.30
C GLN A 48 0.62 -7.39 14.52
N ASN A 49 1.67 -8.17 14.76
CA ASN A 49 1.84 -9.50 14.17
C ASN A 49 0.80 -10.49 14.77
N ARG A 50 -0.11 -10.94 13.92
CA ARG A 50 -1.16 -11.95 14.15
C ARG A 50 -0.91 -13.24 13.36
N SER A 51 0.30 -13.44 12.83
CA SER A 51 0.62 -14.61 12.00
C SER A 51 0.62 -15.94 12.76
N GLY A 52 0.64 -15.92 14.10
CA GLY A 52 0.77 -17.12 14.93
C GLY A 52 2.22 -17.46 15.26
N ASP A 53 3.18 -16.90 14.53
CA ASP A 53 4.62 -17.12 14.70
C ASP A 53 5.44 -15.83 14.72
N VAL A 54 6.67 -15.92 15.24
CA VAL A 54 7.69 -14.87 15.12
C VAL A 54 8.18 -14.84 13.68
N ARG A 55 8.44 -13.63 13.16
CA ARG A 55 8.95 -13.43 11.80
C ARG A 55 10.34 -12.81 11.84
N TYR A 56 11.17 -13.15 10.87
CA TYR A 56 12.55 -12.69 10.75
C TYR A 56 12.75 -11.91 9.46
N ASP A 57 13.73 -11.02 9.44
CA ASP A 57 14.13 -10.23 8.28
C ASP A 57 12.94 -9.51 7.59
N VAL A 58 12.07 -8.93 8.43
CA VAL A 58 10.85 -8.29 7.95
C VAL A 58 11.19 -6.90 7.43
N LYS A 59 10.98 -6.67 6.15
CA LYS A 59 11.12 -5.35 5.54
C LYS A 59 9.80 -4.60 5.61
N ILE A 60 9.83 -3.44 6.26
CA ILE A 60 8.69 -2.54 6.34
C ILE A 60 8.99 -1.30 5.51
N THR A 61 8.08 -0.93 4.62
CA THR A 61 8.19 0.25 3.77
C THR A 61 7.07 1.23 4.09
N VAL A 62 7.44 2.48 4.34
CA VAL A 62 6.54 3.61 4.58
C VAL A 62 6.53 4.51 3.35
N ASP A 63 5.33 4.89 2.91
CA ASP A 63 5.07 5.76 1.76
C ASP A 63 5.80 5.30 0.49
N ASP A 64 5.90 3.98 0.29
CA ASP A 64 6.59 3.31 -0.83
C ASP A 64 8.08 3.71 -0.99
N LYS A 65 8.68 4.37 0.00
CA LYS A 65 10.00 5.00 -0.13
C LYS A 65 10.94 4.71 1.03
N TYR A 66 10.45 4.80 2.26
CA TYR A 66 11.29 4.73 3.45
C TYR A 66 11.25 3.32 4.00
N ASN A 67 12.40 2.65 4.05
CA ASN A 67 12.53 1.26 4.41
C ASN A 67 13.13 1.10 5.80
N TYR A 68 12.67 0.09 6.53
CA TYR A 68 13.27 -0.39 7.76
C TYR A 68 13.23 -1.92 7.77
N VAL A 69 14.35 -2.55 8.14
CA VAL A 69 14.45 -4.00 8.28
C VAL A 69 14.42 -4.34 9.76
N VAL A 70 13.47 -5.20 10.12
CA VAL A 70 13.31 -5.71 11.48
C VAL A 70 13.90 -7.11 11.53
N ASP A 71 14.95 -7.28 12.32
CA ASP A 71 15.60 -8.59 12.51
C ASP A 71 14.60 -9.63 13.05
N VAL A 72 13.79 -9.23 14.03
CA VAL A 72 12.78 -10.08 14.67
C VAL A 72 11.48 -9.30 14.91
N LEU A 73 10.42 -9.70 14.22
CA LEU A 73 9.06 -9.24 14.48
C LEU A 73 8.34 -10.25 15.40
N SER A 74 8.37 -9.97 16.70
CA SER A 74 7.70 -10.76 17.73
C SER A 74 6.22 -10.95 17.48
N LEU A 75 5.66 -12.02 18.04
CA LEU A 75 4.22 -12.20 18.17
C LEU A 75 3.60 -11.05 18.96
N GLY A 76 2.45 -10.56 18.52
CA GLY A 76 1.77 -9.47 19.19
C GLY A 76 2.16 -8.10 18.66
N ARG A 77 2.29 -7.12 19.57
CA ARG A 77 2.50 -5.71 19.21
C ARG A 77 3.97 -5.33 19.29
N SER A 78 4.49 -4.80 18.18
CA SER A 78 5.77 -4.11 18.11
C SER A 78 5.57 -2.63 17.79
N SER A 79 6.50 -1.79 18.26
CA SER A 79 6.52 -0.35 17.99
C SER A 79 7.88 0.04 17.44
N PHE A 80 7.89 0.66 16.27
CA PHE A 80 9.10 1.06 15.57
C PHE A 80 9.15 2.59 15.45
N PRO A 81 10.23 3.25 15.88
CA PRO A 81 10.38 4.69 15.69
C PRO A 81 10.40 5.01 14.20
N LEU A 82 9.57 5.98 13.78
CA LEU A 82 9.52 6.43 12.38
C LEU A 82 10.87 6.97 11.91
N SER A 83 11.73 7.45 12.82
CA SER A 83 13.07 7.93 12.50
C SER A 83 14.04 6.84 12.03
N GLU A 84 13.75 5.55 12.25
CA GLU A 84 14.59 4.45 11.76
C GLU A 84 14.34 4.09 10.29
N PHE A 85 13.25 4.60 9.71
CA PHE A 85 12.92 4.38 8.31
C PHE A 85 13.76 5.33 7.45
N VAL A 86 14.49 4.78 6.48
CA VAL A 86 15.41 5.53 5.62
C VAL A 86 15.09 5.30 4.15
N ASP A 87 15.24 6.33 3.32
CA ASP A 87 15.21 6.15 1.87
C ASP A 87 16.56 5.64 1.34
N ASP A 88 16.61 5.35 0.04
CA ASP A 88 17.81 4.81 -0.63
C ASP A 88 19.02 5.78 -0.61
N GLN A 89 18.80 7.04 -0.22
CA GLN A 89 19.84 8.06 -0.07
C GLN A 89 20.29 8.21 1.40
N GLY A 90 19.70 7.43 2.32
CA GLY A 90 19.97 7.49 3.75
C GLY A 90 19.21 8.60 4.49
N ASN A 91 18.28 9.30 3.85
CA ASN A 91 17.47 10.30 4.53
C ASN A 91 16.44 9.60 5.42
N ARG A 92 16.40 10.00 6.69
CA ARG A 92 15.40 9.49 7.64
C ARG A 92 14.02 10.05 7.32
N TYR A 93 13.00 9.24 7.54
CA TYR A 93 11.62 9.66 7.47
C TYR A 93 11.37 10.74 8.54
N ALA A 94 10.88 11.89 8.08
CA ALA A 94 10.52 13.01 8.94
C ALA A 94 9.02 13.25 8.77
N PRO A 95 8.19 12.99 9.80
CA PRO A 95 6.77 13.28 9.73
C PRO A 95 6.57 14.79 9.65
N GLY A 96 6.26 15.29 8.46
CA GLY A 96 5.84 16.67 8.21
C GLY A 96 4.34 16.85 8.46
N PHE A 97 3.71 17.78 7.74
CA PHE A 97 2.24 17.87 7.67
C PHE A 97 1.58 16.62 7.10
N LEU A 98 2.34 15.86 6.30
CA LEU A 98 1.89 14.61 5.72
C LEU A 98 2.03 13.50 6.77
N LYS A 99 0.89 12.90 7.11
CA LYS A 99 0.83 11.65 7.88
C LYS A 99 1.27 10.50 6.98
N VAL A 100 1.75 9.41 7.58
CA VAL A 100 1.98 8.13 6.89
C VAL A 100 0.73 7.77 6.09
N ARG A 101 0.90 7.49 4.79
CA ARG A 101 -0.17 7.26 3.83
C ARG A 101 -0.21 5.82 3.35
N ASN A 102 0.95 5.19 3.25
CA ASN A 102 1.05 3.79 2.86
C ASN A 102 2.04 3.06 3.75
N VAL A 103 1.71 1.83 4.14
CA VAL A 103 2.63 0.92 4.83
C VAL A 103 2.58 -0.43 4.15
N THR A 104 3.74 -0.93 3.75
CA THR A 104 3.90 -2.27 3.20
C THR A 104 4.80 -3.11 4.11
N VAL A 105 4.40 -4.35 4.38
CA VAL A 105 5.20 -5.30 5.16
C VAL A 105 5.52 -6.51 4.29
N TYR A 106 6.80 -6.72 4.05
CA TYR A 106 7.36 -7.84 3.32
C TYR A 106 8.08 -8.76 4.29
N ILE A 107 7.81 -10.06 4.18
CA ILE A 107 8.49 -11.09 4.95
C ILE A 107 9.19 -11.98 3.93
N ALA A 108 10.49 -12.18 4.09
CA ALA A 108 11.21 -13.14 3.28
C ALA A 108 10.92 -14.55 3.82
N ASP A 109 9.91 -15.24 3.28
CA ASP A 109 9.81 -16.70 3.45
C ASP A 109 10.80 -17.40 2.50
N GLU A 110 11.08 -18.69 2.74
CA GLU A 110 12.01 -19.54 1.94
C GLU A 110 11.67 -19.58 0.44
N ASN A 111 10.44 -19.21 0.07
CA ASN A 111 10.05 -18.92 -1.30
C ASN A 111 9.91 -17.39 -1.42
N GLU A 112 10.89 -16.78 -2.09
CA GLU A 112 11.08 -15.35 -2.34
C GLU A 112 9.89 -14.41 -2.04
N GLY A 113 10.08 -13.53 -1.04
CA GLY A 113 9.55 -12.16 -1.05
C GLY A 113 8.05 -11.98 -1.27
N THR A 114 7.23 -12.61 -0.43
CA THR A 114 5.78 -12.39 -0.48
C THR A 114 5.41 -11.05 0.18
N GLU A 115 4.53 -10.28 -0.44
CA GLU A 115 3.90 -9.10 0.17
C GLU A 115 2.79 -9.59 1.11
N TYR A 116 2.91 -9.33 2.42
CA TYR A 116 1.95 -9.83 3.41
C TYR A 116 0.92 -8.78 3.81
N TYR A 117 1.22 -7.51 3.58
CA TYR A 117 0.37 -6.41 4.00
C TYR A 117 0.60 -5.15 3.20
N ARG A 118 -0.51 -4.47 2.86
CA ARG A 118 -0.53 -3.10 2.36
C ARG A 118 -1.72 -2.35 2.93
N TRP A 119 -1.48 -1.14 3.43
CA TRP A 119 -2.48 -0.23 4.00
C TRP A 119 -2.49 1.10 3.28
#